data_AF-A0A1Z5KXQ7-F1
#
_entry.id   AF-A0A1Z5KXQ7-F1
#
_cell.length_a   1.000
_cell.length_b   1.000
_cell.length_c   1.000
_cell.angle_alpha   90.00
_cell.angle_beta   90.00
_cell.angle_gamma   90.00
#
_symmetry.space_group_name_H-M   'P 1'
#
loop_
_entity.id
_entity.type
_entity.pdbx_description
1 polymer ?
#
loop_
_entity_poly.entity_id
_entity_poly.type
_entity_poly.pdbx_seq_one_letter_code
_entity_poly.pdbx_strand_id
1 'polypeptide(L)'
;MHNRAMLSYFKSYAEHFHLFECFQPNKQVTQVKEHTTYAETGRWQVLIRDTKTGAESEETFDAVVTCIGHHVYPYVPKFPGQEHFKGRIVHTHSVKVADDFKGQRVVVVGLGNSAGDAAVEIGNVATQVFLSTRRGGWVMKRVGPHGMPTDLASLTRLNSYAQRFLPRSMISCKVEGMLNATFDHEAYGLKPAHRFHEQHPMTNDELPNKILSGQVIVKGHIVQFMSDGVLFEGEKQCTPVDAVVFGTGYEFKFPFLPESIVPVYENRVRLYRHVIPPDLPHPTLAVIGLVQPLGPIFPVQEMQARWFAHVLGGKVRLPTATEMHQDIRAKQEAVDRQFFRSSRHTLEMNWIEGMDAMASDIGACPNLLRYFLTDQALFWKLILGPAVPYQYRLEGPHAWRGARDAILGVRERVLAPLNKSKKWFVRDDRRSVYIIAGLALVVLAYIVYI
;
A
#
# COMPACT_ATOMS: atom_id res chain seq x y z
N MET A 1 -4.27 -14.00 1.46
CA MET A 1 -3.25 -15.00 1.79
C MET A 1 -2.84 -14.81 3.25
N HIS A 2 -2.74 -15.87 4.04
CA HIS A 2 -2.35 -15.77 5.45
C HIS A 2 -0.86 -15.38 5.61
N ASN A 3 -0.50 -14.65 6.66
CA ASN A 3 0.88 -14.15 6.87
C ASN A 3 1.96 -15.26 6.89
N ARG A 4 1.64 -16.44 7.43
CA ARG A 4 2.53 -17.63 7.43
C ARG A 4 2.89 -18.09 6.01
N ALA A 5 1.92 -18.07 5.08
CA ALA A 5 2.17 -18.43 3.69
C ALA A 5 3.01 -17.35 2.98
N MET A 6 2.78 -16.07 3.29
CA MET A 6 3.63 -14.98 2.80
C MET A 6 5.08 -15.09 3.31
N LEU A 7 5.27 -15.43 4.59
CA LEU A 7 6.60 -15.69 5.14
C LEU A 7 7.28 -16.88 4.43
N SER A 8 6.54 -17.96 4.17
CA SER A 8 7.05 -19.10 3.41
C SER A 8 7.49 -18.69 2.01
N TYR A 9 6.73 -17.83 1.33
CA TYR A 9 7.10 -17.27 0.04
C TYR A 9 8.40 -16.45 0.12
N PHE A 10 8.55 -15.57 1.12
CA PHE A 10 9.79 -14.79 1.28
C PHE A 10 11.01 -15.65 1.60
N LYS A 11 10.85 -16.69 2.42
CA LYS A 11 11.93 -17.67 2.67
C LYS A 11 12.31 -18.39 1.38
N SER A 12 11.33 -18.87 0.62
CA SER A 12 11.56 -19.54 -0.67
C SER A 12 12.25 -18.60 -1.68
N TYR A 13 11.88 -17.32 -1.69
CA TYR A 13 12.52 -16.30 -2.52
C TYR A 13 13.98 -16.08 -2.11
N ALA A 14 14.27 -15.95 -0.80
CA ALA A 14 15.61 -15.79 -0.29
C ALA A 14 16.50 -17.03 -0.53
N GLU A 15 15.95 -18.24 -0.41
CA GLU A 15 16.63 -19.50 -0.75
C GLU A 15 16.95 -19.55 -2.25
N HIS A 16 15.96 -19.31 -3.11
CA HIS A 16 16.11 -19.39 -4.56
C HIS A 16 17.17 -18.42 -5.11
N PHE A 17 17.30 -17.24 -4.50
CA PHE A 17 18.27 -16.22 -4.91
C PHE A 17 19.50 -16.13 -3.99
N HIS A 18 19.72 -17.12 -3.11
CA HIS A 18 20.89 -17.18 -2.21
C HIS A 18 21.08 -15.93 -1.32
N LEU A 19 20.00 -15.26 -0.92
CA LEU A 19 20.04 -13.98 -0.22
C LEU A 19 20.37 -14.10 1.28
N PHE A 20 20.25 -15.30 1.85
CA PHE A 20 20.57 -15.53 3.27
C PHE A 20 22.05 -15.33 3.58
N GLU A 21 22.94 -15.50 2.60
CA GLU A 21 24.39 -15.31 2.75
C GLU A 21 24.75 -13.84 3.05
N CYS A 22 23.93 -12.90 2.58
CA CYS A 22 24.10 -11.47 2.79
C CYS A 22 23.40 -10.95 4.07
N PHE A 23 22.65 -11.81 4.77
CA PHE A 23 21.82 -11.40 5.90
C PHE A 23 22.52 -11.64 7.24
N GLN A 24 22.74 -10.57 8.00
CA GLN A 24 23.34 -10.64 9.33
C GLN A 24 22.28 -10.34 10.41
N PRO A 25 21.67 -11.37 11.04
CA PRO A 25 20.69 -11.15 12.10
C PRO A 25 21.34 -10.61 13.37
N ASN A 26 20.56 -9.91 14.21
CA ASN A 26 21.02 -9.34 15.49
C ASN A 26 22.06 -8.22 15.34
N LYS A 27 22.16 -7.61 14.14
CA LYS A 27 22.97 -6.42 13.88
C LYS A 27 22.02 -5.24 13.68
N GLN A 28 21.99 -4.33 14.65
CA GLN A 28 21.19 -3.13 14.60
C GLN A 28 22.03 -1.97 14.07
N VAL A 29 21.63 -1.36 12.95
CA VAL A 29 22.19 -0.10 12.50
C VAL A 29 21.71 1.01 13.44
N THR A 30 22.64 1.64 14.15
CA THR A 30 22.35 2.72 15.11
C THR A 30 22.58 4.10 14.50
N GLN A 31 23.52 4.22 13.56
CA GLN A 31 23.83 5.48 12.88
C GLN A 31 24.36 5.23 11.47
N VAL A 32 23.98 6.10 10.54
CA VAL A 32 24.50 6.22 9.18
C VAL A 32 24.88 7.68 8.98
N LYS A 33 26.14 7.96 8.70
CA LYS A 33 26.63 9.31 8.45
C LYS A 33 27.56 9.33 7.24
N GLU A 34 27.69 10.50 6.62
CA GLU A 34 28.65 10.71 5.55
C GLU A 34 30.07 10.39 6.07
N HIS A 35 30.84 9.60 5.32
CA HIS A 35 32.24 9.34 5.65
C HIS A 35 33.06 10.63 5.53
N THR A 36 34.23 10.69 6.18
CA THR A 36 35.11 11.88 6.13
C THR A 36 35.52 12.26 4.71
N THR A 37 35.56 11.30 3.79
CA THR A 37 35.86 11.47 2.36
C THR A 37 34.61 11.50 1.47
N TYR A 38 33.42 11.75 2.02
CA TYR A 38 32.15 11.66 1.29
C TYR A 38 32.11 12.60 0.07
N ALA A 39 32.64 13.82 0.18
CA ALA A 39 32.66 14.77 -0.93
C ALA A 39 33.33 14.21 -2.20
N GLU A 40 34.36 13.37 -2.05
CA GLU A 40 35.10 12.75 -3.17
C GLU A 40 34.55 11.37 -3.54
N THR A 41 34.07 10.61 -2.56
CA THR A 41 33.80 9.16 -2.71
C THR A 41 32.33 8.76 -2.66
N GLY A 42 31.47 9.60 -2.09
CA GLY A 42 30.06 9.26 -1.83
C GLY A 42 29.85 8.16 -0.78
N ARG A 43 30.87 7.80 -0.01
CA ARG A 43 30.85 6.68 0.96
C ARG A 43 30.21 7.02 2.30
N TRP A 44 29.61 6.01 2.91
CA TRP A 44 28.89 6.11 4.18
C TRP A 44 29.64 5.37 5.27
N GLN A 45 29.64 5.95 6.47
CA GLN A 45 30.09 5.31 7.70
C GLN A 45 28.86 4.84 8.48
N VAL A 46 28.82 3.55 8.81
CA VAL A 46 27.67 2.88 9.44
C VAL A 46 28.10 2.30 10.77
N LEU A 47 27.44 2.76 11.84
CA LEU A 47 27.62 2.22 13.19
C LEU A 47 26.60 1.12 13.43
N ILE A 48 27.10 -0.04 13.85
CA ILE A 48 26.34 -1.27 14.03
C ILE A 48 26.52 -1.74 15.46
N ARG A 49 25.40 -2.02 16.13
CA ARG A 49 25.38 -2.64 17.45
C ARG A 49 24.95 -4.09 17.34
N ASP A 50 25.73 -4.99 17.91
CA ASP A 50 25.31 -6.38 18.12
C ASP A 50 24.28 -6.44 19.24
N THR A 51 23.05 -6.87 18.94
CA THR A 51 21.97 -6.87 19.93
C THR A 51 22.08 -8.01 20.95
N LYS A 52 22.99 -8.96 20.77
CA LYS A 52 23.27 -10.03 21.74
C LYS A 52 24.38 -9.65 22.72
N THR A 53 25.46 -9.03 22.23
CA THR A 53 26.63 -8.71 23.06
C THR A 53 26.68 -7.25 23.50
N GLY A 54 25.97 -6.34 22.81
CA GLY A 54 26.05 -4.91 23.00
C GLY A 54 27.30 -4.26 22.38
N ALA A 55 28.18 -5.06 21.75
CA ALA A 55 29.37 -4.54 21.09
C ALA A 55 29.01 -3.65 19.90
N GLU A 56 29.73 -2.56 19.72
CA GLU A 56 29.58 -1.65 18.59
C GLU A 56 30.76 -1.81 17.63
N SER A 57 30.46 -1.81 16.33
CA SER A 57 31.42 -1.84 15.25
C SER A 57 31.08 -0.77 14.23
N GLU A 58 32.09 -0.30 13.53
CA GLU A 58 31.94 0.70 12.48
C GLU A 58 32.43 0.14 11.16
N GLU A 59 31.63 0.32 10.11
CA GLU A 59 31.91 -0.19 8.78
C GLU A 59 31.67 0.90 7.73
N THR A 60 32.40 0.84 6.62
CA THR A 60 32.30 1.80 5.51
C THR A 60 31.68 1.13 4.29
N PHE A 61 30.69 1.80 3.68
CA PHE A 61 29.97 1.28 2.51
C PHE A 61 29.94 2.29 1.37
N ASP A 62 29.99 1.80 0.12
CA ASP A 62 29.87 2.64 -1.08
C ASP A 62 28.47 3.22 -1.25
N ALA A 63 27.43 2.52 -0.78
CA ALA A 63 26.05 2.97 -0.82
C ALA A 63 25.23 2.36 0.33
N VAL A 64 24.17 3.05 0.73
CA VAL A 64 23.24 2.60 1.76
C VAL A 64 21.82 2.53 1.20
N VAL A 65 21.13 1.44 1.49
CA VAL A 65 19.72 1.25 1.12
C VAL A 65 18.92 1.00 2.39
N THR A 66 17.99 1.90 2.68
CA THR A 66 17.10 1.82 3.84
C THR A 66 15.82 1.08 3.48
N CYS A 67 15.56 -0.03 4.17
CA CYS A 67 14.39 -0.90 3.96
C CYS A 67 13.56 -1.12 5.24
N ILE A 68 13.51 -0.12 6.14
CA ILE A 68 12.89 -0.28 7.48
C ILE A 68 11.35 -0.24 7.48
N GLY A 69 10.73 0.11 6.35
CA GLY A 69 9.29 0.34 6.25
C GLY A 69 8.80 1.56 7.05
N HIS A 70 7.49 1.63 7.28
CA HIS A 70 6.85 2.81 7.91
C HIS A 70 5.69 2.49 8.85
N HIS A 71 5.45 1.21 9.15
CA HIS A 71 4.39 0.77 10.06
C HIS A 71 4.96 0.24 11.38
N VAL A 72 5.91 0.99 11.96
CA VAL A 72 6.60 0.62 13.20
C VAL A 72 6.17 1.47 14.39
N TYR A 73 6.14 2.80 14.25
CA TYR A 73 5.85 3.70 15.36
C TYR A 73 4.35 4.01 15.44
N PRO A 74 3.63 3.54 16.47
CA PRO A 74 2.19 3.76 16.58
C PRO A 74 1.84 5.24 16.73
N TYR A 75 0.85 5.70 15.97
CA TYR A 75 0.27 7.03 16.19
C TYR A 75 -0.85 6.93 17.22
N VAL A 76 -0.63 7.43 18.44
CA VAL A 76 -1.63 7.40 19.53
C VAL A 76 -2.15 8.82 19.78
N PRO A 77 -3.36 9.16 19.30
CA PRO A 77 -3.95 10.47 19.55
C PRO A 77 -4.34 10.64 21.03
N LYS A 78 -4.33 11.89 21.50
CA LYS A 78 -4.81 12.28 22.82
C LYS A 78 -6.26 12.75 22.75
N PHE A 79 -7.09 12.28 23.68
CA PHE A 79 -8.48 12.70 23.83
C PHE A 79 -8.70 13.38 25.19
N PRO A 80 -9.67 14.29 25.32
CA PRO A 80 -10.07 14.85 26.61
C PRO A 80 -10.50 13.74 27.59
N GLY A 81 -10.02 13.80 28.83
CA GLY A 81 -10.39 12.88 29.92
C GLY A 81 -9.75 11.48 29.81
N GLN A 82 -8.85 11.25 28.86
CA GLN A 82 -8.24 9.93 28.61
C GLN A 82 -7.45 9.42 29.81
N GLU A 83 -6.85 10.31 30.58
CA GLU A 83 -6.13 10.06 31.84
C GLU A 83 -7.02 9.53 32.97
N HIS A 84 -8.33 9.72 32.87
CA HIS A 84 -9.29 9.26 33.88
C HIS A 84 -9.86 7.87 33.57
N PHE A 85 -9.68 7.38 32.35
CA PHE A 85 -10.21 6.09 31.91
C PHE A 85 -9.52 4.94 32.66
N LYS A 86 -10.31 4.15 33.39
CA LYS A 86 -9.81 3.03 34.20
C LYS A 86 -9.61 1.75 33.39
N GLY A 87 -10.17 1.69 32.18
CA GLY A 87 -10.06 0.54 31.29
C GLY A 87 -8.73 0.47 30.55
N ARG A 88 -8.58 -0.56 29.71
CA ARG A 88 -7.35 -0.80 28.94
C ARG A 88 -7.33 0.04 27.66
N ILE A 89 -6.26 0.79 27.43
CA ILE A 89 -6.02 1.49 26.15
C ILE A 89 -4.83 0.85 25.44
N VAL A 90 -5.01 0.43 24.20
CA VAL A 90 -3.93 -0.15 23.37
C VAL A 90 -4.00 0.34 21.93
N HIS A 91 -2.89 0.27 21.21
CA HIS A 91 -2.87 0.43 19.75
C HIS A 91 -2.96 -0.94 19.07
N THR A 92 -3.54 -1.00 17.86
CA THR A 92 -3.62 -2.21 17.03
C THR A 92 -2.26 -2.91 16.83
N HIS A 93 -1.15 -2.16 16.87
CA HIS A 93 0.22 -2.69 16.87
C HIS A 93 0.46 -3.76 17.96
N SER A 94 -0.13 -3.56 19.15
CA SER A 94 0.03 -4.43 20.31
C SER A 94 -1.05 -5.50 20.44
N VAL A 95 -2.09 -5.48 19.59
CA VAL A 95 -3.12 -6.53 19.55
C VAL A 95 -2.55 -7.73 18.80
N LYS A 96 -2.46 -8.88 19.49
CA LYS A 96 -1.92 -10.14 18.92
C LYS A 96 -2.94 -11.26 18.88
N VAL A 97 -3.85 -11.30 19.85
CA VAL A 97 -4.92 -12.29 19.96
C VAL A 97 -6.20 -11.59 20.40
N ALA A 98 -7.34 -12.00 19.83
CA ALA A 98 -8.64 -11.41 20.16
C ALA A 98 -9.09 -11.79 21.58
N ASP A 99 -8.72 -12.98 22.07
CA ASP A 99 -9.12 -13.54 23.37
C ASP A 99 -8.76 -12.64 24.57
N ASP A 100 -7.76 -11.76 24.42
CA ASP A 100 -7.42 -10.68 25.37
C ASP A 100 -8.60 -9.76 25.72
N PHE A 101 -9.62 -9.73 24.85
CA PHE A 101 -10.81 -8.89 24.94
C PHE A 101 -12.08 -9.70 25.22
N LYS A 102 -11.95 -10.98 25.55
CA LYS A 102 -13.09 -11.85 25.81
C LYS A 102 -13.96 -11.31 26.95
N GLY A 103 -15.27 -11.22 26.70
CA GLY A 103 -16.25 -10.73 27.68
C GLY A 103 -16.20 -9.23 27.96
N GLN A 104 -15.35 -8.47 27.26
CA GLN A 104 -15.25 -7.00 27.42
C GLN A 104 -16.13 -6.25 26.41
N ARG A 105 -16.46 -5.00 26.73
CA ARG A 105 -17.01 -4.02 25.78
C ARG A 105 -15.86 -3.19 25.24
N VAL A 106 -15.65 -3.23 23.94
CA VAL A 106 -14.45 -2.68 23.30
C VAL A 106 -14.81 -1.59 22.31
N VAL A 107 -14.09 -0.48 22.35
CA VAL A 107 -14.14 0.53 21.28
C VAL A 107 -12.93 0.37 20.39
N VAL A 108 -13.14 0.20 19.09
CA VAL A 108 -12.08 0.29 18.09
C VAL A 108 -12.18 1.65 17.41
N VAL A 109 -11.09 2.42 17.46
CA VAL A 109 -11.04 3.79 16.96
C VAL A 109 -10.35 3.85 15.60
N GLY A 110 -11.06 4.40 14.61
CA GLY A 110 -10.60 4.56 13.25
C GLY A 110 -11.15 3.50 12.30
N LEU A 111 -11.10 3.80 11.00
CA LEU A 111 -11.58 2.92 9.93
C LEU A 111 -10.44 2.62 8.93
N GLY A 112 -9.27 2.27 9.45
CA GLY A 112 -8.18 1.70 8.63
C GLY A 112 -8.32 0.17 8.54
N ASN A 113 -7.56 -0.47 7.65
CA ASN A 113 -7.58 -1.94 7.48
C ASN A 113 -7.38 -2.67 8.82
N SER A 114 -6.34 -2.31 9.60
CA SER A 114 -6.08 -2.92 10.91
C SER A 114 -7.19 -2.65 11.92
N ALA A 115 -7.87 -1.51 11.84
CA ALA A 115 -8.95 -1.16 12.76
C ALA A 115 -10.14 -2.08 12.53
N GLY A 116 -10.63 -2.19 11.30
CA GLY A 116 -11.79 -3.04 11.07
C GLY A 116 -11.49 -4.54 11.09
N ASP A 117 -10.27 -4.99 10.77
CA ASP A 117 -9.85 -6.37 11.05
C ASP A 117 -9.88 -6.65 12.57
N ALA A 118 -9.35 -5.73 13.39
CA ALA A 118 -9.43 -5.87 14.86
C ALA A 118 -10.88 -5.83 15.37
N ALA A 119 -11.74 -4.96 14.82
CA ALA A 119 -13.15 -4.90 15.20
C ALA A 119 -13.90 -6.20 14.89
N VAL A 120 -13.63 -6.80 13.73
CA VAL A 120 -14.22 -8.08 13.33
C VAL A 120 -13.71 -9.22 14.22
N GLU A 121 -12.40 -9.32 14.43
CA GLU A 121 -11.79 -10.39 15.21
C GLU A 121 -12.20 -10.32 16.69
N ILE A 122 -12.12 -9.14 17.30
CA ILE A 122 -12.55 -8.90 18.69
C ILE A 122 -14.06 -9.13 18.83
N GLY A 123 -14.85 -8.78 17.81
CA GLY A 123 -16.30 -9.01 17.79
C GLY A 123 -16.71 -10.48 17.88
N ASN A 124 -15.79 -11.43 17.68
CA ASN A 124 -16.05 -12.86 17.90
C ASN A 124 -16.05 -13.28 19.38
N VAL A 125 -15.41 -12.51 20.26
CA VAL A 125 -15.14 -12.90 21.65
C VAL A 125 -15.56 -11.86 22.69
N ALA A 126 -15.61 -10.58 22.30
CA ALA A 126 -16.08 -9.48 23.12
C ALA A 126 -17.59 -9.55 23.35
N THR A 127 -18.05 -8.96 24.45
CA THR A 127 -19.49 -8.81 24.74
C THR A 127 -20.14 -7.84 23.75
N GLN A 128 -19.43 -6.78 23.38
CA GLN A 128 -19.86 -5.80 22.38
C GLN A 128 -18.64 -5.07 21.80
N VAL A 129 -18.65 -4.80 20.49
CA VAL A 129 -17.67 -3.92 19.85
C VAL A 129 -18.36 -2.66 19.32
N PHE A 130 -17.72 -1.51 19.55
CA PHE A 130 -18.08 -0.23 18.96
C PHE A 130 -16.98 0.20 17.99
N LEU A 131 -17.31 0.42 16.72
CA LEU A 131 -16.38 0.92 15.72
C LEU A 131 -16.56 2.43 15.56
N SER A 132 -15.67 3.21 16.16
CA SER A 132 -15.72 4.67 16.12
C SER A 132 -15.03 5.20 14.87
N THR A 133 -15.78 5.94 14.05
CA THR A 133 -15.24 6.62 12.88
C THR A 133 -15.76 8.06 12.81
N ARG A 134 -14.86 8.99 12.48
CA ARG A 134 -15.20 10.43 12.36
C ARG A 134 -15.82 10.77 11.02
N ARG A 135 -15.50 10.02 9.96
CA ARG A 135 -15.81 10.39 8.58
C ARG A 135 -16.36 9.26 7.74
N GLY A 136 -16.57 8.08 8.32
CA GLY A 136 -16.82 6.87 7.54
C GLY A 136 -15.64 6.52 6.62
N GLY A 137 -15.92 5.68 5.63
CA GLY A 137 -14.97 5.25 4.61
C GLY A 137 -15.57 4.13 3.77
N TRP A 138 -15.12 4.05 2.52
CA TRP A 138 -15.53 2.99 1.61
C TRP A 138 -14.93 1.66 2.04
N VAL A 139 -15.77 0.65 2.27
CA VAL A 139 -15.33 -0.72 2.58
C VAL A 139 -15.55 -1.60 1.36
N MET A 140 -14.48 -2.23 0.90
CA MET A 140 -14.47 -3.15 -0.23
C MET A 140 -14.14 -4.58 0.21
N LYS A 141 -14.63 -5.55 -0.55
CA LYS A 141 -14.31 -6.97 -0.36
C LYS A 141 -13.11 -7.37 -1.21
N ARG A 142 -12.38 -8.39 -0.76
CA ARG A 142 -11.31 -9.06 -1.53
C ARG A 142 -11.93 -9.88 -2.67
N VAL A 143 -13.10 -10.46 -2.43
CA VAL A 143 -13.90 -11.14 -3.44
C VAL A 143 -14.62 -10.09 -4.29
N GLY A 144 -14.14 -9.94 -5.52
CA GLY A 144 -14.66 -9.02 -6.51
C GLY A 144 -15.68 -9.66 -7.46
N PRO A 145 -15.96 -9.02 -8.61
CA PRO A 145 -16.95 -9.47 -9.57
C PRO A 145 -16.74 -10.93 -9.99
N HIS A 146 -17.83 -11.69 -9.98
CA HIS A 146 -17.84 -13.12 -10.32
C HIS A 146 -16.93 -13.99 -9.45
N GLY A 147 -16.45 -13.52 -8.29
CA GLY A 147 -15.56 -14.27 -7.40
C GLY A 147 -14.07 -14.07 -7.66
N MET A 148 -13.69 -13.26 -8.66
CA MET A 148 -12.28 -12.93 -8.91
C MET A 148 -11.72 -12.00 -7.82
N PRO A 149 -10.42 -12.08 -7.48
CA PRO A 149 -9.78 -11.07 -6.64
C PRO A 149 -10.00 -9.64 -7.15
N THR A 150 -10.41 -8.74 -6.27
CA THR A 150 -10.77 -7.36 -6.64
C THR A 150 -9.63 -6.60 -7.30
N ASP A 151 -8.40 -6.78 -6.84
CA ASP A 151 -7.19 -6.19 -7.43
C ASP A 151 -6.98 -6.66 -8.88
N LEU A 152 -7.11 -7.95 -9.17
CA LEU A 152 -6.99 -8.47 -10.54
C LEU A 152 -8.07 -7.94 -11.49
N ALA A 153 -9.27 -7.65 -10.98
CA ALA A 153 -10.35 -7.08 -11.78
C ALA A 153 -10.20 -5.56 -12.01
N SER A 154 -9.60 -4.85 -11.04
CA SER A 154 -9.54 -3.39 -11.04
C SER A 154 -8.21 -2.82 -11.53
N LEU A 155 -7.07 -3.45 -11.20
CA LEU A 155 -5.75 -3.00 -11.57
C LEU A 155 -5.39 -3.51 -12.98
N THR A 156 -5.91 -2.82 -14.00
CA THR A 156 -5.65 -3.11 -15.42
C THR A 156 -5.13 -1.85 -16.12
N ARG A 157 -4.34 -2.03 -17.20
CA ARG A 157 -3.86 -0.88 -17.99
C ARG A 157 -5.03 -0.11 -18.60
N LEU A 158 -6.05 -0.81 -19.09
CA LEU A 158 -7.28 -0.21 -19.59
C LEU A 158 -7.95 0.71 -18.55
N ASN A 159 -8.10 0.26 -17.30
CA ASN A 159 -8.70 1.08 -16.25
C ASN A 159 -7.82 2.30 -15.92
N SER A 160 -6.50 2.13 -15.89
CA SER A 160 -5.57 3.23 -15.68
C SER A 160 -5.59 4.25 -16.82
N TYR A 161 -5.75 3.83 -18.08
CA TYR A 161 -5.91 4.75 -19.21
C TYR A 161 -7.28 5.43 -19.17
N ALA A 162 -8.35 4.71 -18.84
CA ALA A 162 -9.67 5.30 -18.65
C ALA A 162 -9.66 6.39 -17.57
N GLN A 163 -8.89 6.21 -16.49
CA GLN A 163 -8.69 7.24 -15.45
C GLN A 163 -8.02 8.52 -15.94
N ARG A 164 -7.29 8.47 -17.05
CA ARG A 164 -6.65 9.64 -17.66
C ARG A 164 -7.61 10.47 -18.52
N PHE A 165 -8.61 9.82 -19.12
CA PHE A 165 -9.51 10.46 -20.09
C PHE A 165 -10.92 10.73 -19.56
N LEU A 166 -11.41 9.92 -18.63
CA LEU A 166 -12.75 10.07 -18.07
C LEU A 166 -12.75 11.02 -16.86
N PRO A 167 -13.78 11.87 -16.68
CA PRO A 167 -13.93 12.68 -15.49
C PRO A 167 -13.94 11.82 -14.22
N ARG A 168 -13.15 12.22 -13.21
CA ARG A 168 -13.01 11.49 -11.93
C ARG A 168 -14.35 11.21 -11.25
N SER A 169 -15.30 12.15 -11.33
CA SER A 169 -16.64 12.01 -10.76
C SER A 169 -17.40 10.80 -11.31
N MET A 170 -17.28 10.55 -12.63
CA MET A 170 -17.92 9.42 -13.31
C MET A 170 -17.31 8.08 -12.87
N ILE A 171 -15.98 8.03 -12.74
CA ILE A 171 -15.26 6.83 -12.29
C ILE A 171 -15.62 6.52 -10.84
N SER A 172 -15.54 7.52 -9.96
CA SER A 172 -15.93 7.38 -8.55
C SER A 172 -17.39 6.93 -8.45
N CYS A 173 -18.31 7.52 -9.21
CA CYS A 173 -19.73 7.14 -9.19
C CYS A 173 -19.93 5.66 -9.58
N LYS A 174 -19.26 5.19 -10.63
CA LYS A 174 -19.31 3.78 -11.03
C LYS A 174 -18.80 2.85 -9.92
N VAL A 175 -17.67 3.18 -9.31
CA VAL A 175 -17.06 2.34 -8.27
C VAL A 175 -17.92 2.35 -7.01
N GLU A 176 -18.41 3.51 -6.58
CA GLU A 176 -19.31 3.65 -5.42
C GLU A 176 -20.62 2.91 -5.64
N GLY A 177 -21.20 2.94 -6.85
CA GLY A 177 -22.38 2.16 -7.18
C GLY A 177 -22.12 0.65 -7.07
N MET A 178 -20.95 0.18 -7.54
CA MET A 178 -20.54 -1.22 -7.40
C MET A 178 -20.36 -1.62 -5.92
N LEU A 179 -19.78 -0.75 -5.09
CA LEU A 179 -19.62 -1.02 -3.67
C LEU A 179 -20.96 -1.04 -2.94
N ASN A 180 -21.84 -0.07 -3.20
CA ASN A 180 -23.17 0.00 -2.61
C ASN A 180 -24.09 -1.14 -3.06
N ALA A 181 -23.87 -1.71 -4.26
CA ALA A 181 -24.54 -2.93 -4.68
C ALA A 181 -24.16 -4.17 -3.85
N THR A 182 -23.01 -4.15 -3.16
CA THR A 182 -22.63 -5.21 -2.22
C THR A 182 -23.31 -5.05 -0.88
N PHE A 183 -23.29 -3.83 -0.33
CA PHE A 183 -24.09 -3.41 0.83
C PHE A 183 -24.12 -1.87 0.86
N ASP A 184 -25.25 -1.30 1.28
CA ASP A 184 -25.43 0.14 1.32
C ASP A 184 -24.59 0.77 2.45
N HIS A 185 -23.59 1.59 2.09
CA HIS A 185 -22.71 2.20 3.08
C HIS A 185 -23.41 3.24 3.96
N GLU A 186 -24.47 3.88 3.47
CA GLU A 186 -25.25 4.86 4.23
C GLU A 186 -26.08 4.16 5.31
N ALA A 187 -26.80 3.10 4.92
CA ALA A 187 -27.60 2.30 5.84
C ALA A 187 -26.75 1.66 6.96
N TYR A 188 -25.46 1.41 6.70
CA TYR A 188 -24.52 0.82 7.66
C TYR A 188 -23.71 1.87 8.44
N GLY A 189 -23.98 3.17 8.25
CA GLY A 189 -23.28 4.24 8.97
C GLY A 189 -21.82 4.45 8.56
N LEU A 190 -21.42 3.95 7.39
CA LEU A 190 -20.05 3.99 6.87
C LEU A 190 -19.85 4.98 5.72
N LYS A 191 -20.93 5.48 5.10
CA LYS A 191 -20.84 6.37 3.93
C LYS A 191 -20.03 7.62 4.27
N PRO A 192 -18.91 7.84 3.58
CA PRO A 192 -18.13 9.04 3.79
C PRO A 192 -18.64 10.24 3.00
N ALA A 193 -18.19 11.44 3.40
CA ALA A 193 -18.40 12.66 2.62
C ALA A 193 -17.51 12.76 1.37
N HIS A 194 -16.40 12.00 1.32
CA HIS A 194 -15.44 12.01 0.22
C HIS A 194 -15.77 10.95 -0.85
N ARG A 195 -15.34 11.20 -2.09
CA ARG A 195 -15.51 10.27 -3.22
C ARG A 195 -14.52 9.11 -3.12
N PHE A 196 -14.82 7.98 -3.77
CA PHE A 196 -14.02 6.76 -3.64
C PHE A 196 -12.49 6.93 -3.83
N HIS A 197 -12.06 7.72 -4.82
CA HIS A 197 -10.64 7.90 -5.13
C HIS A 197 -9.91 8.92 -4.24
N GLU A 198 -10.60 9.56 -3.29
CA GLU A 198 -10.05 10.61 -2.43
C GLU A 198 -9.43 10.09 -1.13
N GLN A 199 -9.60 8.79 -0.86
CA GLN A 199 -9.02 8.11 0.30
C GLN A 199 -8.88 6.62 0.00
N HIS A 200 -7.81 6.01 0.52
CA HIS A 200 -7.64 4.56 0.48
C HIS A 200 -8.85 3.82 1.09
N PRO A 201 -9.52 2.94 0.32
CA PRO A 201 -10.65 2.18 0.85
C PRO A 201 -10.17 1.12 1.84
N MET A 202 -11.03 0.81 2.79
CA MET A 202 -10.81 -0.29 3.72
C MET A 202 -11.16 -1.61 3.03
N THR A 203 -10.31 -2.63 3.15
CA THR A 203 -10.58 -3.97 2.60
C THR A 203 -10.91 -4.96 3.71
N ASN A 204 -12.17 -5.39 3.80
CA ASN A 204 -12.59 -6.42 4.74
C ASN A 204 -13.85 -7.14 4.25
N ASP A 205 -13.85 -8.46 4.35
CA ASP A 205 -14.90 -9.33 3.80
C ASP A 205 -16.06 -9.57 4.79
N GLU A 206 -15.84 -9.35 6.08
CA GLU A 206 -16.74 -9.74 7.18
C GLU A 206 -17.41 -8.56 7.90
N LEU A 207 -16.80 -7.37 7.88
CA LEU A 207 -17.25 -6.21 8.65
C LEU A 207 -18.73 -5.88 8.41
N PRO A 208 -19.27 -5.86 7.17
CA PRO A 208 -20.70 -5.63 6.97
C PRO A 208 -21.57 -6.66 7.69
N ASN A 209 -21.19 -7.95 7.68
CA ASN A 209 -21.96 -8.99 8.36
C ASN A 209 -21.90 -8.84 9.89
N LYS A 210 -20.76 -8.39 10.43
CA LYS A 210 -20.61 -8.07 11.86
C LYS A 210 -21.45 -6.87 12.28
N ILE A 211 -21.59 -5.88 11.40
CA ILE A 211 -22.49 -4.73 11.63
C ILE A 211 -23.95 -5.18 11.59
N LEU A 212 -24.33 -5.93 10.55
CA LEU A 212 -25.71 -6.39 10.36
C LEU A 212 -26.21 -7.29 11.51
N SER A 213 -25.33 -8.12 12.07
CA SER A 213 -25.64 -8.98 13.22
C SER A 213 -25.60 -8.26 14.58
N GLY A 214 -25.21 -6.98 14.62
CA GLY A 214 -25.10 -6.18 15.84
C GLY A 214 -23.83 -6.45 16.67
N GLN A 215 -22.98 -7.40 16.28
CA GLN A 215 -21.71 -7.70 16.98
C GLN A 215 -20.74 -6.50 16.96
N VAL A 216 -20.80 -5.71 15.88
CA VAL A 216 -20.08 -4.43 15.76
C VAL A 216 -21.10 -3.32 15.55
N ILE A 217 -21.09 -2.31 16.41
CA ILE A 217 -21.95 -1.12 16.27
C ILE A 217 -21.09 0.06 15.82
N VAL A 218 -21.42 0.65 14.68
CA VAL A 218 -20.73 1.86 14.20
C VAL A 218 -21.14 3.06 15.05
N LYS A 219 -20.16 3.83 15.51
CA LYS A 219 -20.34 5.03 16.34
C LYS A 219 -19.61 6.22 15.73
N GLY A 220 -20.06 7.42 16.10
CA GLY A 220 -19.40 8.67 15.74
C GLY A 220 -18.02 8.85 16.39
N HIS A 221 -17.47 10.05 16.27
CA HIS A 221 -16.19 10.41 16.90
C HIS A 221 -16.29 10.38 18.43
N ILE A 222 -15.22 9.97 19.13
CA ILE A 222 -15.15 10.08 20.59
C ILE A 222 -14.93 11.55 20.97
N VAL A 223 -15.87 12.13 21.71
CA VAL A 223 -15.77 13.51 22.20
C VAL A 223 -14.90 13.56 23.46
N GLN A 224 -15.12 12.63 24.39
CA GLN A 224 -14.46 12.62 25.68
C GLN A 224 -14.41 11.21 26.27
N PHE A 225 -13.34 10.90 26.99
CA PHE A 225 -13.21 9.72 27.82
C PHE A 225 -13.76 10.01 29.22
N MET A 226 -14.50 9.06 29.76
CA MET A 226 -14.99 9.06 31.14
C MET A 226 -14.24 7.98 31.94
N SER A 227 -14.51 7.84 33.23
CA SER A 227 -13.77 6.86 34.05
C SER A 227 -14.04 5.39 33.68
N ASP A 228 -15.23 5.09 33.18
CA ASP A 228 -15.77 3.75 32.92
C ASP A 228 -16.34 3.61 31.49
N GLY A 229 -16.04 4.57 30.62
CA GLY A 229 -16.62 4.62 29.29
C GLY A 229 -16.13 5.75 28.41
N VAL A 230 -16.81 5.92 27.27
CA VAL A 230 -16.56 7.02 26.32
C VAL A 230 -17.86 7.68 25.91
N LEU A 231 -17.80 8.99 25.66
CA LEU A 231 -18.90 9.77 25.09
C LEU A 231 -18.66 9.94 23.59
N PHE A 232 -19.61 9.49 22.77
CA PHE A 232 -19.59 9.67 21.32
C PHE A 232 -20.30 10.95 20.91
N GLU A 233 -19.90 11.50 19.77
CA GLU A 233 -20.53 12.65 19.15
C GLU A 233 -22.00 12.38 18.83
N GLY A 234 -22.87 13.33 19.18
CA GLY A 234 -24.33 13.19 19.04
C GLY A 234 -25.02 12.40 20.16
N GLU A 235 -24.27 11.79 21.07
CA GLU A 235 -24.82 11.04 22.20
C GLU A 235 -24.81 11.87 23.48
N LYS A 236 -25.85 11.70 24.30
CA LYS A 236 -25.96 12.38 25.61
C LYS A 236 -25.45 11.54 26.77
N GLN A 237 -25.33 10.23 26.56
CA GLN A 237 -24.97 9.27 27.60
C GLN A 237 -23.60 8.67 27.30
N CYS A 238 -22.83 8.45 28.36
CA CYS A 238 -21.59 7.70 28.29
C CYS A 238 -21.90 6.25 27.88
N THR A 239 -21.23 5.75 26.85
CA THR A 239 -21.23 4.33 26.54
C THR A 239 -20.16 3.66 27.40
N PRO A 240 -20.53 2.76 28.33
CA PRO A 240 -19.55 2.16 29.21
C PRO A 240 -18.74 1.09 28.48
N VAL A 241 -17.42 1.16 28.60
CA VAL A 241 -16.47 0.34 27.84
C VAL A 241 -15.28 -0.02 28.70
N ASP A 242 -14.76 -1.23 28.49
CA ASP A 242 -13.71 -1.81 29.33
C ASP A 242 -12.33 -1.70 28.64
N ALA A 243 -12.31 -1.58 27.30
CA ALA A 243 -11.11 -1.35 26.53
C ALA A 243 -11.30 -0.44 25.31
N VAL A 244 -10.23 0.26 24.93
CA VAL A 244 -10.13 1.06 23.70
C VAL A 244 -8.92 0.62 22.89
N VAL A 245 -9.16 0.30 21.62
CA VAL A 245 -8.16 -0.14 20.64
C VAL A 245 -8.01 0.95 19.57
N PHE A 246 -6.88 1.64 19.58
CA PHE A 246 -6.54 2.63 18.58
C PHE A 246 -6.06 1.96 17.28
N GLY A 247 -6.88 2.04 16.23
CA GLY A 247 -6.54 1.75 14.84
C GLY A 247 -6.19 3.04 14.07
N THR A 248 -5.36 3.87 14.70
CA THR A 248 -5.17 5.28 14.31
C THR A 248 -4.02 5.50 13.34
N GLY A 249 -3.21 4.47 13.09
CA GLY A 249 -2.15 4.46 12.07
C GLY A 249 -0.76 4.52 12.68
N TYR A 250 0.21 4.90 11.87
CA TYR A 250 1.62 4.90 12.26
C TYR A 250 2.30 6.19 11.78
N GLU A 251 3.39 6.53 12.45
CA GLU A 251 4.37 7.50 12.02
C GLU A 251 5.62 6.78 11.52
N PHE A 252 6.39 7.43 10.65
CA PHE A 252 7.72 6.94 10.27
C PHE A 252 8.79 7.96 10.60
N LYS A 253 9.99 7.44 10.90
CA LYS A 253 11.20 8.21 11.18
C LYS A 253 12.42 7.37 10.84
N PHE A 254 13.54 8.05 10.61
CA PHE A 254 14.84 7.43 10.32
C PHE A 254 15.82 7.75 11.45
N PRO A 255 15.72 7.11 12.63
CA PRO A 255 16.47 7.52 13.82
C PRO A 255 17.99 7.35 13.68
N PHE A 256 18.44 6.55 12.71
CA PHE A 256 19.85 6.34 12.40
C PHE A 256 20.37 7.30 11.31
N LEU A 257 19.51 8.07 10.63
CA LEU A 257 19.91 9.05 9.62
C LEU A 257 19.77 10.47 10.18
N PRO A 258 20.69 11.39 9.86
CA PRO A 258 20.52 12.81 10.15
C PRO A 258 19.27 13.39 9.46
N GLU A 259 18.53 14.23 10.18
CA GLU A 259 17.36 14.95 9.63
C GLU A 259 17.73 15.88 8.47
N SER A 260 18.99 16.32 8.40
CA SER A 260 19.51 17.12 7.28
C SER A 260 19.53 16.34 5.96
N ILE A 261 19.58 15.01 6.00
CA ILE A 261 19.66 14.15 4.81
C ILE A 261 18.26 13.72 4.37
N VAL A 262 17.44 13.25 5.32
CA VAL A 262 16.05 12.85 5.06
C VAL A 262 15.12 13.55 6.05
N PRO A 263 14.74 14.81 5.78
CA PRO A 263 13.84 15.54 6.66
C PRO A 263 12.43 14.92 6.58
N VAL A 264 11.89 14.55 7.73
CA VAL A 264 10.52 14.08 7.88
C VAL A 264 9.71 15.13 8.61
N TYR A 265 8.67 15.66 7.96
CA TYR A 265 7.79 16.68 8.53
C TYR A 265 6.33 16.24 8.39
N GLU A 266 5.58 16.17 9.48
CA GLU A 266 4.15 15.77 9.47
C GLU A 266 3.89 14.46 8.69
N ASN A 267 4.75 13.46 8.85
CA ASN A 267 4.69 12.19 8.13
C ASN A 267 4.87 12.33 6.60
N ARG A 268 5.52 13.40 6.13
CA ARG A 268 5.90 13.64 4.72
C ARG A 268 7.42 13.59 4.59
N VAL A 269 7.87 13.14 3.43
CA VAL A 269 9.28 13.16 3.04
C VAL A 269 9.39 13.55 1.58
N ARG A 270 10.49 14.20 1.20
CA ARG A 270 10.77 14.60 -0.18
C ARG A 270 11.83 13.70 -0.77
N LEU A 271 11.39 12.72 -1.55
CA LEU A 271 12.26 11.76 -2.22
C LEU A 271 11.93 11.73 -3.70
N TYR A 272 12.94 11.90 -4.55
CA TYR A 272 12.79 11.71 -5.99
C TYR A 272 12.45 10.25 -6.28
N ARG A 273 11.39 10.03 -7.08
CA ARG A 273 10.80 8.70 -7.34
C ARG A 273 10.38 7.93 -6.07
N HIS A 274 10.22 8.59 -4.91
CA HIS A 274 10.05 7.95 -3.60
C HIS A 274 11.25 7.09 -3.16
N VAL A 275 12.45 7.36 -3.69
CA VAL A 275 13.67 6.57 -3.44
C VAL A 275 14.83 7.43 -2.96
N ILE A 276 15.21 8.47 -3.72
CA ILE A 276 16.49 9.19 -3.51
C ILE A 276 16.25 10.56 -2.87
N PRO A 277 16.99 10.94 -1.83
CA PRO A 277 17.01 12.32 -1.33
C PRO A 277 17.64 13.25 -2.39
N PRO A 278 16.93 14.29 -2.86
CA PRO A 278 17.32 15.05 -4.05
C PRO A 278 18.56 15.94 -3.86
N ASP A 279 18.90 16.26 -2.61
CA ASP A 279 19.97 17.22 -2.27
C ASP A 279 21.34 16.56 -2.03
N LEU A 280 21.44 15.23 -2.18
CA LEU A 280 22.71 14.53 -2.02
C LEU A 280 23.64 14.79 -3.22
N PRO A 281 24.92 15.17 -2.99
CA PRO A 281 25.91 15.30 -4.05
C PRO A 281 26.16 13.99 -4.80
N HIS A 282 26.12 12.88 -4.06
CA HIS A 282 26.30 11.52 -4.58
C HIS A 282 25.01 10.72 -4.37
N PRO A 283 24.43 10.11 -5.42
CA PRO A 283 23.19 9.34 -5.31
C PRO A 283 23.44 7.93 -4.74
N THR A 284 24.10 7.86 -3.58
CA THR A 284 24.52 6.61 -2.92
C THR A 284 23.66 6.26 -1.70
N LEU A 285 22.55 6.96 -1.45
CA LEU A 285 21.55 6.62 -0.44
C LEU A 285 20.16 6.47 -1.08
N ALA A 286 19.48 5.37 -0.76
CA ALA A 286 18.10 5.13 -1.17
C ALA A 286 17.21 4.73 0.01
N VAL A 287 15.93 5.09 -0.08
CA VAL A 287 14.86 4.60 0.79
C VAL A 287 13.92 3.74 -0.05
N ILE A 288 13.86 2.44 0.22
CA ILE A 288 13.02 1.49 -0.51
C ILE A 288 11.81 1.11 0.32
N GLY A 289 10.64 1.10 -0.31
CA GLY A 289 9.39 0.67 0.30
C GLY A 289 8.68 1.73 1.14
N LEU A 290 9.17 2.98 1.15
CA LEU A 290 8.48 4.11 1.75
C LEU A 290 7.43 4.68 0.79
N VAL A 291 6.41 3.87 0.49
CA VAL A 291 5.34 4.22 -0.45
C VAL A 291 4.08 3.44 -0.10
N GLN A 292 2.92 4.03 -0.35
CA GLN A 292 1.60 3.41 -0.23
C GLN A 292 0.92 3.43 -1.60
N PRO A 293 1.13 2.41 -2.44
CA PRO A 293 0.51 2.37 -3.74
C PRO A 293 -0.96 1.91 -3.65
N LEU A 294 -1.79 2.38 -4.57
CA LEU A 294 -3.08 1.75 -4.88
C LEU A 294 -2.85 0.42 -5.63
N GLY A 295 -2.29 -0.57 -4.93
CA GLY A 295 -1.87 -1.84 -5.49
C GLY A 295 -0.87 -2.57 -4.59
N PRO A 296 -0.27 -3.67 -5.06
CA PRO A 296 0.69 -4.44 -4.27
C PRO A 296 2.03 -3.70 -4.13
N ILE A 297 2.56 -3.62 -2.91
CA ILE A 297 3.82 -2.94 -2.60
C ILE A 297 5.08 -3.72 -2.98
N PHE A 298 5.06 -5.06 -2.91
CA PHE A 298 6.28 -5.86 -3.16
C PHE A 298 6.88 -5.67 -4.56
N PRO A 299 6.08 -5.61 -5.64
CA PRO A 299 6.61 -5.25 -6.96
C PRO A 299 7.17 -3.83 -7.03
N VAL A 300 6.59 -2.88 -6.29
CA VAL A 300 7.10 -1.51 -6.25
C VAL A 300 8.47 -1.47 -5.61
N GLN A 301 8.66 -2.18 -4.49
CA GLN A 301 9.96 -2.31 -3.83
C GLN A 301 11.01 -2.97 -4.74
N GLU A 302 10.63 -4.01 -5.48
CA GLU A 302 11.51 -4.67 -6.45
C GLU A 302 11.89 -3.72 -7.60
N MET A 303 10.94 -2.96 -8.14
CA MET A 303 11.22 -1.96 -9.17
C MET A 303 12.10 -0.81 -8.65
N GLN A 304 11.84 -0.30 -7.44
CA GLN A 304 12.67 0.70 -6.78
C GLN A 304 14.12 0.21 -6.63
N ALA A 305 14.30 -1.04 -6.19
CA ALA A 305 15.62 -1.66 -6.06
C ALA A 305 16.33 -1.80 -7.41
N ARG A 306 15.63 -2.27 -8.45
CA ARG A 306 16.18 -2.39 -9.82
C ARG A 306 16.60 -1.03 -10.37
N TRP A 307 15.72 -0.04 -10.24
CA TRP A 307 15.98 1.31 -10.71
C TRP A 307 17.19 1.92 -9.98
N PHE A 308 17.24 1.81 -8.65
CA PHE A 308 18.37 2.32 -7.87
C PHE A 308 19.69 1.61 -8.18
N ALA A 309 19.69 0.29 -8.38
CA ALA A 309 20.89 -0.44 -8.79
C ALA A 309 21.44 0.07 -10.14
N HIS A 310 20.57 0.47 -11.06
CA HIS A 310 20.97 1.10 -12.32
C HIS A 310 21.50 2.52 -12.14
N VAL A 311 20.99 3.28 -11.17
CA VAL A 311 21.53 4.60 -10.78
C VAL A 311 22.95 4.42 -10.22
N LEU A 312 23.15 3.52 -9.26
CA LEU A 312 24.47 3.21 -8.70
C LEU A 312 25.47 2.73 -9.77
N GLY A 313 25.00 1.93 -10.73
CA GLY A 313 25.81 1.46 -11.86
C GLY A 313 26.05 2.51 -12.95
N GLY A 314 25.61 3.75 -12.78
CA GLY A 314 25.77 4.83 -13.76
C GLY A 314 24.98 4.65 -15.07
N LYS A 315 24.05 3.69 -15.11
CA LYS A 315 23.23 3.37 -16.29
C LYS A 315 22.00 4.27 -16.41
N VAL A 316 21.54 4.82 -15.29
CA VAL A 316 20.49 5.84 -15.23
C VAL A 316 21.11 7.13 -14.73
N ARG A 317 21.01 8.20 -15.52
CA ARG A 317 21.42 9.54 -15.10
C ARG A 317 20.25 10.22 -14.42
N LEU A 318 20.47 10.70 -13.20
CA LEU A 318 19.49 11.50 -12.50
C LEU A 318 19.43 12.91 -13.11
N PRO A 319 18.26 13.56 -13.10
CA PRO A 319 18.15 14.97 -13.44
C PRO A 319 18.79 15.83 -12.34
N THR A 320 18.88 17.14 -12.57
CA THR A 320 19.42 18.08 -11.59
C THR A 320 18.57 18.12 -10.32
N ALA A 321 19.15 18.55 -9.18
CA ALA A 321 18.41 18.69 -7.93
C ALA A 321 17.16 19.58 -8.09
N THR A 322 17.26 20.67 -8.88
CA THR A 322 16.13 21.55 -9.19
C THR A 322 15.00 20.82 -9.89
N GLU A 323 15.30 20.01 -10.90
CA GLU A 323 14.31 19.21 -11.64
C GLU A 323 13.70 18.12 -10.76
N MET A 324 14.50 17.46 -9.91
CA MET A 324 14.00 16.49 -8.93
C MET A 324 13.01 17.14 -7.96
N HIS A 325 13.34 18.33 -7.44
CA HIS A 325 12.44 19.10 -6.57
C HIS A 325 11.16 19.55 -7.28
N GLN A 326 11.23 19.90 -8.56
CA GLN A 326 10.05 20.23 -9.37
C GLN A 326 9.13 19.01 -9.54
N ASP A 327 9.69 17.84 -9.86
CA ASP A 327 8.95 16.57 -9.97
C ASP A 327 8.28 16.20 -8.63
N ILE A 328 9.01 16.30 -7.52
CA ILE A 328 8.48 16.05 -6.17
C ILE A 328 7.30 16.99 -5.87
N ARG A 329 7.44 18.29 -6.12
CA ARG A 329 6.35 19.26 -5.91
C ARG A 329 5.14 18.96 -6.78
N ALA A 330 5.33 18.71 -8.07
CA ALA A 330 4.24 18.42 -9.00
C ALA A 330 3.45 17.18 -8.57
N LYS A 331 4.14 16.11 -8.17
CA LYS A 331 3.50 14.88 -7.64
C LYS A 331 2.80 15.13 -6.31
N GLN A 332 3.42 15.89 -5.41
CA GLN A 332 2.81 16.21 -4.12
C GLN A 332 1.52 17.02 -4.30
N GLU A 333 1.52 18.00 -5.21
CA GLU A 333 0.31 18.75 -5.55
C GLU A 333 -0.76 17.87 -6.20
N ALA A 334 -0.37 16.94 -7.08
CA ALA A 334 -1.31 15.99 -7.68
C ALA A 334 -1.97 15.09 -6.61
N VAL A 335 -1.18 14.60 -5.66
CA VAL A 335 -1.66 13.83 -4.49
C VAL A 335 -2.56 14.69 -3.61
N ASP A 336 -2.17 15.92 -3.25
CA ASP A 336 -2.97 16.80 -2.39
C ASP A 336 -4.28 17.26 -3.07
N ARG A 337 -4.34 17.29 -4.41
CA ARG A 337 -5.58 17.53 -5.17
C ARG A 337 -6.46 16.28 -5.29
N GLN A 338 -5.88 15.09 -5.21
CA GLN A 338 -6.60 13.83 -5.37
C GLN A 338 -7.08 13.28 -4.05
N PHE A 339 -6.23 13.28 -3.02
CA PHE A 339 -6.50 12.69 -1.72
C PHE A 339 -6.82 13.78 -0.70
N PHE A 340 -7.69 13.46 0.25
CA PHE A 340 -7.93 14.34 1.38
C PHE A 340 -6.63 14.57 2.17
N ARG A 341 -6.37 15.81 2.57
CA ARG A 341 -5.19 16.15 3.39
C ARG A 341 -5.23 15.43 4.75
N SER A 342 -4.44 14.36 4.88
CA SER A 342 -4.24 13.61 6.11
C SER A 342 -2.81 13.09 6.16
N SER A 343 -2.24 12.96 7.35
CA SER A 343 -0.94 12.29 7.57
C SER A 343 -0.92 10.83 7.07
N ARG A 344 -2.09 10.23 6.78
CA ARG A 344 -2.22 8.89 6.20
C ARG A 344 -1.98 8.83 4.69
N HIS A 345 -2.08 9.96 3.97
CA HIS A 345 -2.06 10.02 2.50
C HIS A 345 -0.82 10.74 1.96
N THR A 346 0.28 10.69 2.70
CA THR A 346 1.52 11.41 2.38
C THR A 346 2.45 10.64 1.45
N LEU A 347 2.24 9.33 1.30
CA LEU A 347 3.10 8.41 0.56
C LEU A 347 2.39 7.78 -0.66
N GLU A 348 1.31 8.42 -1.16
CA GLU A 348 0.43 7.81 -2.16
C GLU A 348 1.05 7.74 -3.56
N MET A 349 0.84 6.60 -4.24
CA MET A 349 1.35 6.37 -5.58
C MET A 349 0.33 5.63 -6.45
N ASN A 350 0.12 6.12 -7.68
CA ASN A 350 -0.56 5.32 -8.71
C ASN A 350 0.37 4.18 -9.15
N TRP A 351 -0.10 2.94 -8.99
CA TRP A 351 0.72 1.75 -9.17
C TRP A 351 1.27 1.62 -10.60
N ILE A 352 0.41 1.70 -11.64
CA ILE A 352 0.87 1.50 -13.04
C ILE A 352 1.75 2.66 -13.48
N GLU A 353 1.34 3.89 -13.24
CA GLU A 353 2.09 5.09 -13.67
C GLU A 353 3.49 5.12 -13.06
N GLY A 354 3.59 4.91 -11.74
CA GLY A 354 4.89 4.98 -11.08
C GLY A 354 5.78 3.76 -11.38
N MET A 355 5.21 2.57 -11.58
CA MET A 355 5.95 1.39 -12.04
C MET A 355 6.46 1.58 -13.47
N ASP A 356 5.61 2.06 -14.39
CA ASP A 356 5.96 2.33 -15.78
C ASP A 356 7.04 3.41 -15.89
N ALA A 357 7.01 4.43 -15.05
CA ALA A 357 7.99 5.50 -15.09
C ALA A 357 9.40 5.01 -14.68
N MET A 358 9.52 4.25 -13.58
CA MET A 358 10.80 3.63 -13.20
C MET A 358 11.24 2.56 -14.19
N ALA A 359 10.30 1.77 -14.72
CA ALA A 359 10.60 0.75 -15.72
C ALA A 359 11.09 1.38 -17.03
N SER A 360 10.56 2.55 -17.41
CA SER A 360 10.98 3.28 -18.61
C SER A 360 12.41 3.80 -18.46
N ASP A 361 12.76 4.34 -17.29
CA ASP A 361 14.13 4.82 -17.01
C ASP A 361 15.19 3.71 -17.21
N ILE A 362 14.84 2.44 -16.95
CA ILE A 362 15.74 1.29 -17.15
C ILE A 362 15.48 0.51 -18.45
N GLY A 363 14.53 0.93 -19.29
CA GLY A 363 14.18 0.24 -20.54
C GLY A 363 13.45 -1.11 -20.36
N ALA A 364 12.79 -1.33 -19.22
CA ALA A 364 12.01 -2.53 -18.90
C ALA A 364 10.47 -2.33 -19.00
N CYS A 365 10.02 -1.14 -19.41
CA CYS A 365 8.60 -0.88 -19.65
C CYS A 365 8.16 -1.58 -20.94
N PRO A 366 7.06 -2.36 -20.94
CA PRO A 366 6.65 -3.13 -22.11
C PRO A 366 6.24 -2.23 -23.28
N ASN A 367 6.83 -2.43 -24.46
CA ASN A 367 6.46 -1.72 -25.67
C ASN A 367 5.18 -2.30 -26.26
N LEU A 368 4.05 -1.67 -25.95
CA LEU A 368 2.73 -2.16 -26.34
C LEU A 368 2.53 -2.21 -27.86
N LEU A 369 3.05 -1.24 -28.62
CA LEU A 369 2.94 -1.24 -30.08
C LEU A 369 3.71 -2.42 -30.71
N ARG A 370 4.90 -2.73 -30.18
CA ARG A 370 5.65 -3.92 -30.60
C ARG A 370 4.86 -5.20 -30.38
N TYR A 371 4.26 -5.39 -29.21
CA TYR A 371 3.46 -6.59 -28.94
C TYR A 371 2.16 -6.62 -29.75
N PHE A 372 1.55 -5.47 -30.07
CA PHE A 372 0.41 -5.43 -30.97
C PHE A 372 0.74 -6.04 -32.35
N LEU A 373 1.93 -5.74 -32.87
CA LEU A 373 2.39 -6.23 -34.18
C LEU A 373 2.95 -7.66 -34.13
N THR A 374 3.61 -8.05 -33.04
CA THR A 374 4.38 -9.31 -32.95
C THR A 374 3.69 -10.42 -32.16
N ASP A 375 2.88 -10.08 -31.16
CA ASP A 375 2.22 -11.04 -30.26
C ASP A 375 0.89 -10.48 -29.72
N GLN A 376 -0.14 -10.55 -30.57
CA GLN A 376 -1.46 -10.00 -30.28
C GLN A 376 -2.10 -10.63 -29.03
N ALA A 377 -1.82 -11.91 -28.75
CA ALA A 377 -2.34 -12.59 -27.57
C ALA A 377 -1.78 -11.97 -26.29
N LEU A 378 -0.47 -11.70 -26.26
CA LEU A 378 0.17 -11.00 -25.15
C LEU A 378 -0.31 -9.54 -25.05
N PHE A 379 -0.40 -8.83 -26.18
CA PHE A 379 -0.88 -7.44 -26.23
C PHE A 379 -2.24 -7.28 -25.54
N TRP A 380 -3.25 -8.06 -25.95
CA TRP A 380 -4.58 -7.96 -25.37
C TRP A 380 -4.59 -8.32 -23.88
N LYS A 381 -3.69 -9.22 -23.44
CA LYS A 381 -3.53 -9.53 -22.01
C LYS A 381 -2.88 -8.40 -21.22
N LEU A 382 -1.93 -7.68 -21.80
CA LEU A 382 -1.33 -6.51 -21.16
C LEU A 382 -2.34 -5.36 -21.02
N ILE A 383 -3.19 -5.14 -22.02
CA ILE A 383 -4.17 -4.04 -22.02
C ILE A 383 -5.40 -4.37 -21.14
N LEU A 384 -6.06 -5.50 -21.44
CA LEU A 384 -7.36 -5.87 -20.86
C LEU A 384 -7.25 -6.76 -19.62
N GLY A 385 -6.11 -7.43 -19.45
CA GLY A 385 -5.85 -8.29 -18.31
C GLY A 385 -5.36 -7.54 -17.07
N PRO A 386 -5.18 -8.26 -15.95
CA PRO A 386 -4.58 -7.68 -14.75
C PRO A 386 -3.14 -7.24 -15.02
N ALA A 387 -2.79 -6.05 -14.54
CA ALA A 387 -1.44 -5.52 -14.59
C ALA A 387 -0.57 -6.23 -13.55
N VAL A 388 -0.01 -7.37 -13.94
CA VAL A 388 0.84 -8.23 -13.10
C VAL A 388 2.31 -7.86 -13.25
N PRO A 389 3.14 -8.01 -12.20
CA PRO A 389 4.53 -7.53 -12.21
C PRO A 389 5.43 -8.24 -13.22
N TYR A 390 5.05 -9.43 -13.69
CA TYR A 390 5.76 -10.15 -14.75
C TYR A 390 5.96 -9.30 -16.02
N GLN A 391 5.07 -8.33 -16.30
CA GLN A 391 5.17 -7.45 -17.46
C GLN A 391 6.48 -6.64 -17.50
N TYR A 392 7.04 -6.31 -16.33
CA TYR A 392 8.29 -5.55 -16.20
C TYR A 392 9.55 -6.43 -16.31
N ARG A 393 9.36 -7.70 -16.68
CA ARG A 393 10.40 -8.70 -16.97
C ARG A 393 10.28 -9.26 -18.39
N LEU A 394 9.43 -8.67 -19.25
CA LEU A 394 9.29 -9.07 -20.65
C LEU A 394 10.49 -8.64 -21.49
N GLU A 395 11.00 -7.43 -21.26
CA GLU A 395 12.12 -6.86 -21.98
C GLU A 395 13.01 -6.00 -21.06
N GLY A 396 14.09 -5.46 -21.63
CA GLY A 396 15.06 -4.69 -20.89
C GLY A 396 16.01 -5.52 -20.03
N PRO A 397 16.71 -4.88 -19.08
CA PRO A 397 17.64 -5.56 -18.19
C PRO A 397 16.91 -6.56 -17.31
N HIS A 398 17.52 -7.75 -17.20
CA HIS A 398 17.05 -8.83 -16.32
C HIS A 398 15.68 -9.40 -16.75
N ALA A 399 15.41 -9.42 -18.05
CA ALA A 399 14.24 -10.09 -18.62
C ALA A 399 14.19 -11.57 -18.21
N TRP A 400 12.98 -12.09 -17.98
CA TRP A 400 12.74 -13.47 -17.57
C TRP A 400 12.01 -14.22 -18.67
N ARG A 401 12.61 -15.30 -19.18
CA ARG A 401 12.05 -16.10 -20.28
C ARG A 401 10.61 -16.58 -20.01
N GLY A 402 10.29 -16.89 -18.76
CA GLY A 402 8.95 -17.32 -18.35
C GLY A 402 7.92 -16.21 -18.18
N ALA A 403 8.28 -14.93 -18.36
CA ALA A 403 7.40 -13.79 -18.09
C ALA A 403 6.13 -13.82 -18.96
N ARG A 404 6.29 -14.13 -20.24
CA ARG A 404 5.17 -14.26 -21.19
C ARG A 404 4.16 -15.31 -20.73
N ASP A 405 4.63 -16.54 -20.52
CA ASP A 405 3.77 -17.66 -20.14
C ASP A 405 3.17 -17.44 -18.74
N ALA A 406 3.91 -16.78 -17.85
CA ALA A 406 3.38 -16.34 -16.58
C ALA A 406 2.19 -15.39 -16.78
N ILE A 407 2.29 -14.35 -17.64
CA ILE A 407 1.20 -13.41 -17.90
C ILE A 407 -0.03 -14.13 -18.50
N LEU A 408 0.19 -14.97 -19.50
CA LEU A 408 -0.91 -15.71 -20.15
C LEU A 408 -1.59 -16.68 -19.17
N GLY A 409 -0.82 -17.32 -18.29
CA GLY A 409 -1.28 -18.30 -17.31
C GLY A 409 -1.80 -17.73 -15.98
N VAL A 410 -1.91 -16.41 -15.81
CA VAL A 410 -2.37 -15.79 -14.52
C VAL A 410 -3.70 -16.40 -14.06
N ARG A 411 -4.67 -16.47 -14.97
CA ARG A 411 -6.01 -16.99 -14.67
C ARG A 411 -5.95 -18.42 -14.13
N GLU A 412 -5.12 -19.26 -14.73
CA GLU A 412 -4.98 -20.65 -14.35
C GLU A 412 -4.40 -20.79 -12.94
N ARG A 413 -3.36 -20.02 -12.61
CA ARG A 413 -2.72 -20.04 -11.28
C ARG A 413 -3.64 -19.50 -10.18
N VAL A 414 -4.49 -18.54 -10.50
CA VAL A 414 -5.51 -18.02 -9.57
C VAL A 414 -6.59 -19.07 -9.29
N LEU A 415 -6.98 -19.86 -10.29
CA LEU A 415 -8.02 -20.89 -10.15
C LEU A 415 -7.49 -22.20 -9.55
N ALA A 416 -6.22 -22.52 -9.76
CA ALA A 416 -5.61 -23.77 -9.31
C ALA A 416 -5.83 -24.11 -7.81
N PRO A 417 -5.69 -23.17 -6.85
CA PRO A 417 -5.97 -23.46 -5.44
C PRO A 417 -7.45 -23.54 -5.10
N LEU A 418 -8.36 -23.04 -5.95
CA LEU A 418 -9.81 -22.99 -5.69
C LEU A 418 -10.53 -24.21 -6.25
N ASN A 419 -10.16 -24.65 -7.45
CA ASN A 419 -10.81 -25.75 -8.13
C ASN A 419 -9.79 -26.57 -8.93
N LYS A 420 -9.59 -27.83 -8.53
CA LYS A 420 -8.68 -28.77 -9.20
C LYS A 420 -9.04 -29.01 -10.68
N SER A 421 -10.30 -28.83 -11.06
CA SER A 421 -10.75 -28.95 -12.46
C SER A 421 -10.50 -27.71 -13.32
N LYS A 422 -9.97 -26.61 -12.73
CA LYS A 422 -9.70 -25.31 -13.40
C LYS A 422 -10.93 -24.72 -14.14
N LYS A 423 -12.14 -25.14 -13.77
CA LYS A 423 -13.40 -24.70 -14.38
C LYS A 423 -14.02 -23.51 -13.61
N TRP A 424 -14.13 -22.40 -14.35
CA TRP A 424 -15.00 -21.22 -14.28
C TRP A 424 -15.31 -20.52 -12.93
N PHE A 425 -14.95 -19.24 -12.86
CA PHE A 425 -15.89 -18.18 -12.45
C PHE A 425 -16.73 -17.83 -13.69
N VAL A 426 -18.06 -17.88 -13.64
CA VAL A 426 -18.94 -17.67 -14.81
C VAL A 426 -18.67 -16.31 -15.46
N ARG A 427 -18.57 -16.26 -16.80
CA ARG A 427 -18.58 -15.02 -17.57
C ARG A 427 -19.74 -15.10 -18.58
N ASP A 428 -20.66 -14.15 -18.52
CA ASP A 428 -21.61 -13.90 -19.61
C ASP A 428 -20.83 -13.17 -20.73
N ASP A 429 -20.36 -13.93 -21.70
CA ASP A 429 -19.50 -13.44 -22.79
C ASP A 429 -20.24 -12.54 -23.80
N ARG A 430 -21.56 -12.35 -23.69
CA ARG A 430 -22.34 -11.63 -24.71
C ARG A 430 -22.28 -10.10 -24.61
N ARG A 431 -22.01 -9.51 -23.44
CA ARG A 431 -21.88 -8.04 -23.27
C ARG A 431 -20.45 -7.51 -23.41
N SER A 432 -19.45 -8.38 -23.40
CA SER A 432 -18.03 -7.99 -23.35
C SER A 432 -17.47 -7.56 -24.70
N VAL A 433 -17.91 -8.16 -25.81
CA VAL A 433 -17.28 -7.93 -27.13
C VAL A 433 -17.48 -6.50 -27.64
N TYR A 434 -18.67 -5.92 -27.50
CA TYR A 434 -18.95 -4.55 -27.97
C TYR A 434 -18.28 -3.46 -27.14
N ILE A 435 -18.18 -3.67 -25.82
CA ILE A 435 -17.46 -2.75 -24.92
C ILE A 435 -15.95 -2.87 -25.14
N ILE A 436 -15.44 -4.09 -25.34
CA ILE A 436 -14.03 -4.33 -25.68
C ILE A 436 -13.70 -3.75 -27.06
N ALA A 437 -14.58 -3.86 -28.06
CA ALA A 437 -14.38 -3.25 -29.38
C ALA A 437 -14.40 -1.72 -29.33
N GLY A 438 -15.33 -1.12 -28.57
CA GLY A 438 -15.38 0.33 -28.36
C GLY A 438 -14.16 0.87 -27.59
N LEU A 439 -13.71 0.15 -26.56
CA LEU A 439 -12.51 0.53 -25.79
C LEU A 439 -11.21 0.22 -26.55
N ALA A 440 -11.20 -0.82 -27.39
CA ALA A 440 -10.10 -1.11 -28.31
C ALA A 440 -9.92 0.01 -29.33
N LEU A 441 -11.02 0.62 -29.82
CA LEU A 441 -10.96 1.80 -30.69
C LEU A 441 -10.39 3.03 -29.96
N VAL A 442 -10.70 3.22 -28.68
CA VAL A 442 -10.11 4.29 -27.85
C VAL A 442 -8.62 4.04 -27.59
N VAL A 443 -8.24 2.78 -27.34
CA VAL A 443 -6.83 2.38 -27.18
C VAL A 443 -6.05 2.49 -28.50
N LEU A 444 -6.66 2.13 -29.64
CA LEU A 444 -6.08 2.32 -30.97
C LEU A 444 -5.93 3.81 -31.29
N ALA A 445 -6.91 4.65 -30.95
CA ALA A 445 -6.80 6.10 -31.11
C ALA A 445 -5.67 6.70 -30.24
N TYR A 446 -5.41 6.15 -29.05
CA TYR A 446 -4.30 6.55 -28.19
C TYR A 446 -2.93 6.11 -28.73
N ILE A 447 -2.84 4.87 -29.25
CA ILE A 447 -1.61 4.35 -29.87
C ILE A 447 -1.25 5.10 -31.16
N VAL A 448 -2.24 5.67 -31.86
CA VAL A 448 -2.02 6.50 -33.06
C VAL A 448 -1.69 7.96 -32.70
N TYR A 449 -1.99 8.41 -31.47
CA TYR A 449 -1.79 9.80 -31.03
C TYR A 449 -0.46 10.03 -30.27
N ILE A 450 0.23 8.95 -29.86
CA ILE A 450 1.63 8.97 -29.39
C ILE A 450 2.52 8.57 -30.56
#